data_AF-A0A0X7JYX8-F1
#
_entry.id   AF-A0A0X7JYX8-F1
#
_cell.length_a   1.000
_cell.length_b   1.000
_cell.length_c   1.000
_cell.angle_alpha   90.00
_cell.angle_beta   90.00
_cell.angle_gamma   90.00
#
_symmetry.space_group_name_H-M   'P 1'
#
loop_
_entity.id
_entity.type
_entity.pdbx_description
1 polymer ?
#
loop_
_entity_poly.entity_id
_entity_poly.type
_entity_poly.pdbx_seq_one_letter_code
_entity_poly.pdbx_strand_id
1 'polypeptide(L)'
;MEEFICRISITSLRATRAVLIYIQSNSITETAKALGHTDVSLDLLSRYLPPPILAFFQTRWIRAFQRGIICMAMKDSKYLLKVSNFQTMDELHTFLDNNALKDIPQSMRDPESIKNPKPARSSPEDKGAADRVVISLDVGILTSLLSIEEAVRLSPRPDEISAKALYWAKLTSLLVNDITDGNEFDLQDYLETARAQIDSAQMEKLIYATAA
;
A
#
# COMPACT_ATOMS: atom_id res chain seq x y z
N MET A 1 25.38 -33.21 -25.64
CA MET A 1 24.54 -33.69 -24.52
C MET A 1 25.34 -33.68 -23.21
N GLU A 2 26.56 -34.22 -23.21
CA GLU A 2 27.48 -34.20 -22.04
C GLU A 2 27.72 -32.79 -21.48
N GLU A 3 27.90 -31.77 -22.34
CA GLU A 3 28.11 -30.38 -21.90
C GLU A 3 26.94 -29.78 -21.11
N PHE A 4 25.70 -30.25 -21.35
CA PHE A 4 24.52 -29.81 -20.60
C PHE A 4 24.37 -30.57 -19.28
N ILE A 5 24.75 -31.84 -19.23
CA ILE A 5 24.67 -32.67 -18.02
C ILE A 5 25.61 -32.11 -16.94
N CYS A 6 26.81 -31.67 -17.31
CA CYS A 6 27.77 -31.06 -16.37
C CYS A 6 27.30 -29.73 -15.75
N ARG A 7 26.26 -29.10 -16.32
CA ARG A 7 25.67 -27.85 -15.80
C ARG A 7 24.48 -28.09 -14.89
N ILE A 8 24.01 -29.34 -14.76
CA ILE A 8 22.90 -29.71 -13.88
C ILE A 8 23.48 -30.08 -12.52
N SER A 9 23.14 -29.30 -11.50
CA SER A 9 23.38 -29.59 -10.10
C SER A 9 22.07 -29.57 -9.33
N ILE A 10 22.08 -30.14 -8.11
CA ILE A 10 20.92 -30.04 -7.20
C ILE A 10 20.57 -28.57 -6.94
N THR A 11 21.58 -27.71 -6.81
CA THR A 11 21.41 -26.27 -6.62
C THR A 11 20.73 -25.61 -7.82
N SER A 12 21.18 -25.90 -9.05
CA SER A 12 20.57 -25.32 -10.26
C SER A 12 19.15 -25.85 -10.47
N LEU A 13 18.89 -27.13 -10.20
CA LEU A 13 17.54 -27.70 -10.26
C LEU A 13 16.60 -27.04 -9.24
N ARG A 14 17.08 -26.83 -8.02
CA ARG A 14 16.33 -26.15 -6.95
C ARG A 14 16.02 -24.70 -7.33
N ALA A 15 16.95 -23.97 -7.92
CA ALA A 15 16.72 -22.62 -8.45
C ALA A 15 15.69 -22.62 -9.58
N THR A 16 15.80 -23.52 -10.56
CA THR A 16 14.80 -23.66 -11.62
C THR A 16 13.40 -23.96 -11.06
N ARG A 17 13.31 -24.82 -10.04
CA ARG A 17 12.04 -25.14 -9.38
C ARG A 17 11.46 -23.93 -8.65
N ALA A 18 12.29 -23.13 -7.98
CA ALA A 18 11.86 -21.89 -7.33
C ALA A 18 11.25 -20.91 -8.34
N VAL A 19 11.93 -20.69 -9.47
CA VAL A 19 11.45 -19.82 -10.55
C VAL A 19 10.12 -20.33 -11.10
N LEU A 20 9.99 -21.63 -11.34
CA LEU A 20 8.76 -22.22 -11.85
C LEU A 20 7.59 -22.04 -10.88
N ILE A 21 7.80 -22.28 -9.58
CA ILE A 21 6.78 -22.07 -8.55
C ILE A 21 6.38 -20.59 -8.51
N TYR A 22 7.35 -19.67 -8.51
CA TYR A 22 7.08 -18.25 -8.50
C TYR A 22 6.27 -17.80 -9.73
N ILE A 23 6.60 -18.28 -10.93
CA ILE A 23 5.84 -17.95 -12.14
C ILE A 23 4.39 -18.45 -12.04
N GLN A 24 4.17 -19.61 -11.42
CA GLN A 24 2.85 -20.22 -11.28
C GLN A 24 1.99 -19.54 -10.21
N SER A 25 2.56 -19.22 -9.05
CA SER A 25 1.83 -18.65 -7.91
C SER A 25 1.86 -17.13 -7.85
N ASN A 26 2.83 -16.50 -8.50
CA ASN A 26 3.17 -15.08 -8.35
C ASN A 26 3.39 -14.68 -6.87
N SER A 27 3.80 -15.64 -6.03
CA SER A 27 3.89 -15.47 -4.57
C SER A 27 5.29 -15.83 -4.06
N ILE A 28 5.96 -14.80 -3.51
CA ILE A 28 7.26 -14.91 -2.84
C ILE A 28 7.14 -15.84 -1.62
N THR A 29 6.04 -15.73 -0.88
CA THR A 29 5.76 -16.53 0.31
C THR A 29 5.59 -18.01 -0.03
N GLU A 30 4.82 -18.34 -1.06
CA GLU A 30 4.66 -19.73 -1.51
C GLU A 30 5.98 -20.30 -2.02
N THR A 31 6.78 -19.48 -2.70
CA THR A 31 8.10 -19.89 -3.20
C THR A 31 9.06 -20.17 -2.03
N ALA A 32 9.11 -19.30 -1.02
CA ALA A 32 9.92 -19.52 0.20
C ALA A 32 9.51 -20.80 0.94
N LYS A 33 8.20 -21.00 1.12
CA LYS A 33 7.65 -22.18 1.78
C LYS A 33 8.00 -23.46 1.02
N ALA A 34 7.88 -23.45 -0.31
CA ALA A 34 8.24 -24.60 -1.14
C ALA A 34 9.75 -24.89 -1.15
N LEU A 35 10.57 -23.87 -0.88
CA LEU A 35 12.00 -24.01 -0.66
C LEU A 35 12.35 -24.50 0.75
N GLY A 36 11.37 -24.59 1.66
CA GLY A 36 11.58 -25.03 3.05
C GLY A 36 12.14 -23.95 3.96
N HIS A 37 11.97 -22.67 3.62
CA HIS A 37 12.34 -21.57 4.52
C HIS A 37 11.23 -21.36 5.56
N THR A 38 11.63 -21.19 6.83
CA THR A 38 10.71 -20.87 7.92
C THR A 38 10.11 -19.48 7.74
N ASP A 39 10.94 -18.51 7.36
CA ASP A 39 10.58 -17.11 7.15
C ASP A 39 10.85 -16.67 5.71
N VAL A 40 10.11 -15.67 5.26
CA VAL A 40 10.31 -15.06 3.95
C VAL A 40 11.50 -14.10 4.02
N SER A 41 12.62 -14.48 3.39
CA SER A 41 13.80 -13.60 3.23
C SER A 41 14.03 -13.28 1.75
N LEU A 42 13.95 -11.99 1.40
CA LEU A 42 14.21 -11.51 0.05
C LEU A 42 15.67 -11.73 -0.37
N ASP A 43 16.62 -11.56 0.55
CA ASP A 43 18.04 -11.82 0.29
C ASP A 43 18.25 -13.29 -0.10
N LEU A 44 17.64 -14.21 0.65
CA LEU A 44 17.77 -15.64 0.39
C LEU A 44 17.08 -16.04 -0.93
N LEU A 45 15.92 -15.44 -1.24
CA LEU A 45 15.20 -15.68 -2.47
C LEU A 45 15.89 -15.08 -3.70
N SER A 46 16.65 -14.00 -3.55
CA SER A 46 17.42 -13.39 -4.65
C SER A 46 18.43 -14.35 -5.29
N ARG A 47 18.88 -15.36 -4.54
CA ARG A 47 19.77 -16.43 -5.03
C ARG A 47 19.08 -17.41 -5.97
N TYR A 48 17.75 -17.48 -5.94
CA TYR A 48 16.94 -18.40 -6.72
C TYR A 48 16.12 -17.68 -7.80
N LEU A 49 15.61 -16.47 -7.51
CA LEU A 49 14.87 -15.65 -8.44
C LEU A 49 15.78 -14.63 -9.11
N PRO A 50 15.99 -14.74 -10.44
CA PRO A 50 16.68 -13.71 -11.19
C PRO A 50 15.98 -12.34 -11.03
N PRO A 51 16.74 -11.25 -10.74
CA PRO A 51 16.17 -9.91 -10.64
C PRO A 51 15.30 -9.48 -11.82
N PRO A 52 15.63 -9.83 -13.09
CA PRO A 52 14.76 -9.49 -14.23
C PRO A 52 13.35 -10.12 -14.16
N ILE A 53 13.23 -11.34 -13.63
CA ILE A 53 11.94 -12.02 -13.49
C ILE A 53 11.12 -11.33 -12.40
N LEU A 54 11.74 -11.07 -11.25
CA LEU A 54 11.07 -10.38 -10.15
C LEU A 54 10.59 -8.99 -10.58
N ALA A 55 11.45 -8.22 -11.23
CA ALA A 55 11.12 -6.88 -11.74
C ALA A 55 9.96 -6.90 -12.74
N PHE A 56 9.90 -7.91 -13.62
CA PHE A 56 8.79 -8.06 -14.57
C PHE A 56 7.42 -8.19 -13.88
N PHE A 57 7.32 -9.09 -12.90
CA PHE A 57 6.07 -9.31 -12.16
C PHE A 57 5.72 -8.14 -11.25
N GLN A 58 6.70 -7.55 -10.55
CA GLN A 58 6.49 -6.36 -9.72
C GLN A 58 6.00 -5.17 -10.56
N THR A 59 6.63 -4.91 -11.71
CA THR A 59 6.22 -3.83 -12.62
C THR A 59 4.80 -4.05 -13.15
N ARG A 60 4.40 -5.31 -13.38
CA ARG A 60 3.03 -5.66 -13.78
C ARG A 60 2.03 -5.34 -12.66
N TRP A 61 2.35 -5.70 -11.41
CA TRP A 61 1.54 -5.38 -10.24
C TRP A 61 1.38 -3.88 -10.03
N ILE A 62 2.48 -3.11 -10.09
CA ILE A 62 2.46 -1.65 -9.95
C ILE A 62 1.57 -1.02 -11.02
N ARG A 63 1.70 -1.46 -12.28
CA ARG A 63 0.86 -0.96 -13.38
C ARG A 63 -0.63 -1.28 -13.17
N ALA A 64 -0.96 -2.48 -12.71
CA ALA A 64 -2.35 -2.84 -12.39
C ALA A 64 -2.89 -1.95 -11.28
N PHE A 65 -2.14 -1.76 -10.19
CA PHE A 65 -2.54 -0.90 -9.08
C PHE A 65 -2.77 0.55 -9.53
N GLN A 66 -1.80 1.15 -10.22
CA GLN A 66 -1.91 2.53 -10.74
C GLN A 66 -3.07 2.70 -11.71
N ARG A 67 -3.29 1.71 -12.60
CA ARG A 67 -4.43 1.71 -13.52
C ARG A 67 -5.76 1.64 -12.77
N GLY A 68 -5.82 0.91 -11.66
CA GLY A 68 -6.97 0.90 -10.75
C GLY A 68 -7.27 2.29 -10.17
N ILE A 69 -6.25 3.00 -9.68
CA ILE A 69 -6.40 4.39 -9.18
C ILE A 69 -6.95 5.30 -10.27
N ILE A 70 -6.40 5.24 -11.48
CA ILE A 70 -6.87 6.03 -12.63
C ILE A 70 -8.34 5.74 -12.91
N CYS A 71 -8.75 4.46 -12.92
CA CYS A 71 -10.14 4.08 -13.16
C CYS A 71 -11.07 4.67 -12.09
N MET A 72 -10.67 4.61 -10.81
CA MET A 72 -11.45 5.18 -9.71
C MET A 72 -11.55 6.71 -9.78
N ALA A 73 -10.45 7.39 -10.10
CA ALA A 73 -10.42 8.84 -10.25
C ALA A 73 -11.25 9.32 -11.46
N MET A 74 -11.32 8.52 -12.51
CA MET A 74 -11.99 8.85 -13.77
C MET A 74 -13.39 8.25 -13.92
N LYS A 75 -13.95 7.63 -12.87
CA LYS A 75 -15.19 6.83 -12.95
C LYS A 75 -16.38 7.57 -13.57
N ASP A 76 -16.48 8.89 -13.33
CA ASP A 76 -17.56 9.76 -13.83
C ASP A 76 -17.15 10.55 -15.09
N SER A 77 -15.95 10.31 -15.62
CA SER A 77 -15.39 11.05 -16.75
C SER A 77 -15.65 10.33 -18.07
N LYS A 78 -16.09 11.09 -19.08
CA LYS A 78 -16.20 10.61 -20.47
C LYS A 78 -14.85 10.14 -21.07
N TYR A 79 -13.72 10.49 -20.44
CA TYR A 79 -12.39 10.10 -20.88
C TYR A 79 -11.83 8.86 -20.17
N LEU A 80 -12.65 8.17 -19.36
CA LEU A 80 -12.25 6.98 -18.59
C LEU A 80 -11.47 5.99 -19.45
N LEU A 81 -12.05 5.49 -20.54
CA LEU A 81 -11.42 4.50 -21.42
C LEU A 81 -10.12 5.01 -22.06
N LYS A 82 -10.09 6.29 -22.46
CA LYS A 82 -8.91 6.91 -23.08
C LYS A 82 -7.73 6.98 -22.11
N VAL A 83 -7.95 7.45 -20.89
CA VAL A 83 -6.88 7.66 -19.90
C VAL A 83 -6.45 6.35 -19.25
N SER A 84 -7.40 5.44 -19.03
CA SER A 84 -7.10 4.09 -18.57
C SER A 84 -6.54 3.18 -19.67
N ASN A 85 -6.51 3.62 -20.94
CA ASN A 85 -6.02 2.85 -22.09
C ASN A 85 -6.80 1.55 -22.38
N PHE A 86 -8.09 1.50 -22.07
CA PHE A 86 -8.99 0.39 -22.44
C PHE A 86 -9.68 0.69 -23.77
N GLN A 87 -9.86 -0.31 -24.62
CA GLN A 87 -10.58 -0.14 -25.88
C GLN A 87 -12.09 -0.26 -25.71
N THR A 88 -12.54 -1.05 -24.73
CA THR A 88 -13.95 -1.35 -24.49
C THR A 88 -14.31 -1.36 -23.00
N MET A 89 -15.60 -1.23 -22.70
CA MET A 89 -16.10 -1.36 -21.33
C MET A 89 -15.96 -2.79 -20.79
N ASP A 90 -16.03 -3.82 -21.64
CA ASP A 90 -15.82 -5.21 -21.23
C ASP A 90 -14.37 -5.48 -20.79
N GLU A 91 -13.40 -4.87 -21.48
CA GLU A 91 -11.98 -4.96 -21.10
C GLU A 91 -11.73 -4.27 -19.74
N LEU A 92 -12.34 -3.10 -19.53
CA LEU A 92 -12.31 -2.38 -18.25
C LEU A 92 -12.95 -3.22 -17.13
N HIS A 93 -14.14 -3.77 -17.37
CA HIS A 93 -14.86 -4.58 -16.39
C HIS A 93 -14.05 -5.82 -15.99
N THR A 94 -13.54 -6.57 -16.98
CA THR A 94 -12.69 -7.74 -16.75
C THR A 94 -11.44 -7.37 -15.96
N PHE A 95 -10.84 -6.21 -16.24
CA PHE A 95 -9.70 -5.74 -15.47
C PHE A 95 -10.09 -5.44 -14.02
N LEU A 96 -11.18 -4.71 -13.78
CA LEU A 96 -11.63 -4.36 -12.44
C LEU A 96 -12.00 -5.60 -11.63
N ASP A 97 -12.70 -6.58 -12.21
CA ASP A 97 -13.05 -7.81 -11.51
C ASP A 97 -11.81 -8.58 -11.03
N ASN A 98 -10.73 -8.53 -11.81
CA ASN A 98 -9.48 -9.24 -11.51
C ASN A 98 -8.49 -8.42 -10.65
N ASN A 99 -8.56 -7.09 -10.66
CA ASN A 99 -7.50 -6.22 -10.12
C ASN A 99 -8.01 -5.08 -9.22
N ALA A 100 -9.32 -4.83 -9.15
CA ALA A 100 -9.85 -3.75 -8.33
C ALA A 100 -9.54 -3.99 -6.85
N LEU A 101 -9.18 -2.91 -6.17
CA LEU A 101 -9.18 -2.89 -4.71
C LEU A 101 -10.60 -3.22 -4.27
N LYS A 102 -10.76 -4.34 -3.57
CA LYS A 102 -12.05 -4.69 -2.98
C LYS A 102 -12.49 -3.58 -2.04
N ASP A 103 -13.81 -3.44 -1.90
CA ASP A 103 -14.37 -2.52 -0.93
C ASP A 103 -13.69 -2.70 0.43
N ILE A 104 -13.42 -1.57 1.09
CA ILE A 104 -12.95 -1.54 2.47
C ILE A 104 -13.91 -2.44 3.28
N PRO A 105 -13.40 -3.49 3.95
CA PRO A 105 -14.23 -4.39 4.75
C PRO A 105 -15.13 -3.61 5.68
N GLN A 106 -16.36 -4.09 5.89
CA GLN A 106 -17.33 -3.39 6.78
C GLN A 106 -16.74 -3.12 8.17
N SER A 107 -15.88 -4.00 8.67
CA SER A 107 -15.13 -3.84 9.92
C SER A 107 -14.23 -2.60 9.97
N MET A 108 -13.75 -2.11 8.82
CA MET A 108 -12.94 -0.88 8.73
C MET A 108 -13.78 0.36 8.39
N ARG A 109 -15.01 0.20 7.88
CA ARG A 109 -15.89 1.34 7.54
C ARG A 109 -16.62 1.92 8.75
N ASP A 110 -16.92 1.09 9.73
CA ASP A 110 -17.60 1.50 10.96
C ASP A 110 -16.92 0.84 12.18
N PRO A 111 -15.90 1.48 12.76
CA PRO A 111 -15.23 0.97 13.95
C PRO A 111 -16.18 0.85 15.16
N GLU A 112 -17.29 1.60 15.18
CA GLU A 112 -18.31 1.55 16.24
C GLU A 112 -19.30 0.39 16.08
N SER A 113 -19.44 -0.17 14.87
CA SER A 113 -20.26 -1.37 14.61
C SER A 113 -19.71 -2.64 15.26
N ILE A 114 -18.44 -2.62 15.72
CA ILE A 114 -17.76 -3.71 16.42
C ILE A 114 -18.20 -3.81 17.90
N LYS A 115 -19.25 -3.10 18.33
CA LYS A 115 -19.81 -3.25 19.68
C LYS A 115 -20.35 -4.66 19.98
N ASN A 116 -20.52 -5.53 18.98
CA ASN A 116 -20.81 -6.96 19.19
C ASN A 116 -20.20 -7.83 18.07
N PRO A 117 -18.91 -8.21 18.14
CA PRO A 117 -18.36 -9.20 17.22
C PRO A 117 -18.92 -10.57 17.61
N LYS A 118 -19.76 -11.18 16.76
CA LYS A 118 -19.94 -12.64 16.80
C LYS A 118 -18.57 -13.23 16.42
N PRO A 119 -17.91 -13.99 17.31
CA PRO A 119 -16.58 -14.51 17.01
C PRO A 119 -16.72 -15.58 15.93
N ALA A 120 -16.38 -15.20 14.70
CA ALA A 120 -15.88 -16.19 13.75
C ALA A 120 -14.60 -16.76 14.37
N ARG A 121 -14.53 -18.09 14.43
CA ARG A 121 -13.44 -18.84 15.07
C ARG A 121 -12.09 -18.46 14.45
N SER A 122 -11.40 -17.50 15.02
CA SER A 122 -9.97 -17.27 14.82
C SER A 122 -9.20 -17.79 16.04
N SER A 123 -8.06 -18.39 15.78
CA SER A 123 -7.17 -19.00 16.77
C SER A 123 -6.70 -17.96 17.81
N PRO A 124 -6.23 -18.37 19.00
CA PRO A 124 -5.83 -17.46 20.09
C PRO A 124 -4.73 -16.45 19.72
N GLU A 125 -3.99 -16.69 18.64
CA GLU A 125 -2.87 -15.87 18.16
C GLU A 125 -3.32 -14.64 17.34
N ASP A 126 -4.54 -14.62 16.80
CA ASP A 126 -5.04 -13.57 15.89
C ASP A 126 -5.71 -12.37 16.60
N LYS A 127 -5.91 -12.44 17.93
CA LYS A 127 -6.63 -11.39 18.67
C LYS A 127 -5.89 -10.05 18.74
N GLY A 128 -4.57 -10.04 18.53
CA GLY A 128 -3.76 -8.82 18.53
C GLY A 128 -3.65 -8.12 17.16
N ALA A 129 -4.00 -8.80 16.07
CA ALA A 129 -3.85 -8.28 14.71
C ALA A 129 -5.08 -7.50 14.22
N ALA A 130 -6.27 -7.78 14.76
CA ALA A 130 -7.52 -7.15 14.35
C ALA A 130 -7.70 -5.69 14.83
N ASP A 131 -6.87 -5.22 15.76
CA ASP A 131 -6.98 -3.91 16.40
C ASP A 131 -5.85 -2.93 16.02
N ARG A 132 -5.04 -3.29 15.01
CA ARG A 132 -3.90 -2.49 14.56
C ARG A 132 -4.18 -1.91 13.18
N VAL A 133 -4.11 -0.59 13.08
CA VAL A 133 -4.12 0.12 11.80
C VAL A 133 -2.67 0.28 11.34
N VAL A 134 -2.34 -0.25 10.17
CA VAL A 134 -1.01 -0.08 9.56
C VAL A 134 -1.07 1.09 8.60
N ILE A 135 -0.26 2.12 8.86
CA ILE A 135 -0.12 3.30 8.00
C ILE A 135 1.28 3.27 7.39
N SER A 136 1.36 3.23 6.06
CA SER A 136 2.64 3.39 5.36
C SER A 136 3.01 4.87 5.29
N LEU A 137 4.22 5.21 5.73
CA LEU A 137 4.70 6.57 5.82
C LEU A 137 6.02 6.73 5.05
N ASP A 138 6.13 7.86 4.38
CA ASP A 138 7.36 8.39 3.81
C ASP A 138 7.42 9.89 4.10
N VAL A 139 8.57 10.50 3.83
CA VAL A 139 8.79 11.94 4.05
C VAL A 139 7.72 12.79 3.37
N GLY A 140 7.32 12.48 2.14
CA GLY A 140 6.31 13.24 1.39
C GLY A 140 4.91 13.15 2.00
N ILE A 141 4.51 11.96 2.46
CA ILE A 141 3.24 11.78 3.18
C ILE A 141 3.25 12.59 4.48
N LEU A 142 4.32 12.50 5.27
CA LEU A 142 4.46 13.27 6.51
C LEU A 142 4.47 14.77 6.25
N THR A 143 5.21 15.26 5.25
CA THR A 143 5.23 16.68 4.87
C THR A 143 3.84 17.17 4.51
N SER A 144 3.08 16.37 3.77
CA SER A 144 1.70 16.71 3.37
C SER A 144 0.77 16.78 4.58
N LEU A 145 0.82 15.78 5.46
CA LEU A 145 0.03 15.71 6.69
C LEU A 145 0.33 16.86 7.65
N LEU A 146 1.61 17.18 7.85
CA LEU A 146 2.08 18.31 8.66
C LEU A 146 1.68 19.65 8.03
N SER A 147 1.74 19.77 6.71
CA SER A 147 1.32 20.99 6.00
C SER A 147 -0.19 21.23 6.10
N ILE A 148 -1.00 20.16 6.11
CA ILE A 148 -2.44 20.26 6.38
C ILE A 148 -2.70 20.71 7.82
N GLU A 149 -2.03 20.08 8.80
CA GLU A 149 -2.17 20.44 10.21
C GLU A 149 -1.80 21.92 10.44
N GLU A 150 -0.68 22.37 9.87
CA GLU A 150 -0.21 23.74 9.97
C GLU A 150 -1.14 24.73 9.26
N ALA A 151 -1.66 24.39 8.08
CA ALA A 151 -2.63 25.23 7.36
C ALA A 151 -3.94 25.37 8.14
N VAL A 152 -4.42 24.30 8.78
CA VAL A 152 -5.59 24.34 9.68
C VAL A 152 -5.31 25.22 10.89
N ARG A 153 -4.13 25.08 11.51
CA ARG A 153 -3.72 25.86 12.69
C ARG A 153 -3.58 27.35 12.42
N LEU A 154 -3.08 27.73 11.24
CA LEU A 154 -2.86 29.11 10.82
C LEU A 154 -4.07 29.75 10.13
N SER A 155 -5.15 29.00 9.89
CA SER A 155 -6.30 29.48 9.15
C SER A 155 -6.96 30.69 9.84
N PRO A 156 -7.18 31.81 9.11
CA PRO A 156 -7.92 32.96 9.64
C PRO A 156 -9.44 32.73 9.66
N ARG A 157 -9.93 31.64 9.06
CA ARG A 157 -11.36 31.31 8.91
C ARG A 157 -11.64 29.90 9.41
N PRO A 158 -11.51 29.66 10.73
CA PRO A 158 -11.65 28.32 11.31
C PRO A 158 -13.03 27.70 11.06
N ASP A 159 -14.09 28.53 11.01
CA ASP A 159 -15.47 28.07 10.80
C ASP A 159 -15.76 27.60 9.37
N GLU A 160 -14.91 27.94 8.41
CA GLU A 160 -15.04 27.55 6.99
C GLU A 160 -14.18 26.32 6.64
N ILE A 161 -13.39 25.80 7.58
CA ILE A 161 -12.53 24.64 7.33
C ILE A 161 -13.38 23.39 7.13
N SER A 162 -13.03 22.60 6.11
CA SER A 162 -13.70 21.33 5.84
C SER A 162 -13.50 20.33 6.99
N ALA A 163 -14.55 19.59 7.33
CA ALA A 163 -14.48 18.56 8.37
C ALA A 163 -13.41 17.50 8.10
N LYS A 164 -13.10 17.23 6.82
CA LYS A 164 -12.02 16.32 6.42
C LYS A 164 -10.64 16.89 6.76
N ALA A 165 -10.40 18.17 6.53
CA ALA A 165 -9.13 18.82 6.89
C ALA A 165 -8.91 18.79 8.41
N LEU A 166 -9.95 19.05 9.20
CA LEU A 166 -9.90 18.92 10.67
C LEU A 166 -9.61 17.48 11.10
N TYR A 167 -10.24 16.49 10.46
CA TYR A 167 -9.96 15.08 10.72
C TYR A 167 -8.50 14.73 10.45
N TRP A 168 -7.97 15.12 9.28
CA TRP A 168 -6.59 14.83 8.91
C TRP A 168 -5.59 15.54 9.82
N ALA A 169 -5.83 16.82 10.17
CA ALA A 169 -5.00 17.53 11.15
C ALA A 169 -4.98 16.82 12.51
N LYS A 170 -6.12 16.33 12.99
CA LYS A 170 -6.20 15.56 14.24
C LYS A 170 -5.49 14.20 14.13
N LEU A 171 -5.61 13.51 13.01
CA LEU A 171 -4.86 12.26 12.79
C LEU A 171 -3.36 12.52 12.77
N THR A 172 -2.92 13.60 12.10
CA THR A 172 -1.51 14.00 12.04
C THR A 172 -0.94 14.20 13.44
N SER A 173 -1.63 14.93 14.32
CA SER A 173 -1.12 15.17 15.68
C SER A 173 -0.98 13.88 16.50
N LEU A 174 -1.94 12.96 16.37
CA LEU A 174 -1.86 11.63 16.99
C LEU A 174 -0.68 10.82 16.44
N LEU A 175 -0.49 10.84 15.12
CA LEU A 175 0.59 10.12 14.45
C LEU A 175 1.96 10.67 14.83
N VAL A 176 2.10 12.00 14.88
CA VAL A 176 3.34 12.67 15.29
C VAL A 176 3.69 12.31 16.72
N ASN A 177 2.72 12.29 17.63
CA ASN A 177 2.94 11.85 19.00
C ASN A 177 3.39 10.38 19.05
N ASP A 178 2.73 9.50 18.31
CA ASP A 178 3.09 8.08 18.24
C ASP A 178 4.53 7.86 17.74
N ILE A 179 4.94 8.55 16.68
CA ILE A 179 6.32 8.50 16.16
C ILE A 179 7.34 9.07 17.17
N THR A 180 6.95 10.13 17.89
CA THR A 180 7.84 10.83 18.84
C THR A 180 8.02 10.02 20.13
N ASP A 181 6.94 9.39 20.61
CA ASP A 181 6.94 8.51 21.78
C ASP A 181 7.51 7.11 21.45
N GLY A 182 7.52 6.74 20.17
CA GLY A 182 8.11 5.52 19.65
C GLY A 182 9.64 5.51 19.62
N ASN A 183 10.22 4.35 19.32
CA ASN A 183 11.67 4.13 19.26
C ASN A 183 12.17 3.85 17.82
N GLU A 184 11.36 4.11 16.80
CA GLU A 184 11.74 3.89 15.40
C GLU A 184 12.53 5.09 14.85
N PHE A 185 13.87 5.00 14.92
CA PHE A 185 14.78 6.06 14.46
C PHE A 185 14.54 6.51 13.01
N ASP A 186 14.23 5.58 12.10
CA ASP A 186 13.95 5.92 10.70
C ASP A 186 12.72 6.81 10.56
N LEU A 187 11.67 6.55 11.36
CA LEU A 187 10.45 7.37 11.34
C LEU A 187 10.68 8.74 11.98
N GLN A 188 11.51 8.81 13.02
CA GLN A 188 11.93 10.08 13.61
C GLN A 188 12.74 10.93 12.62
N ASP A 189 13.66 10.32 11.86
CA ASP A 189 14.43 11.00 10.80
C ASP A 189 13.52 11.49 9.66
N TYR A 190 12.53 10.68 9.26
CA TYR A 190 11.54 11.09 8.27
C TYR A 190 10.70 12.27 8.76
N LEU A 191 10.32 12.26 10.04
CA LEU A 191 9.56 13.34 10.66
C LEU A 191 10.37 14.65 10.69
N GLU A 192 11.64 14.60 11.09
CA GLU A 192 12.52 15.78 11.09
C GLU A 192 12.72 16.33 9.68
N THR A 193 12.95 15.47 8.69
CA THR A 193 13.06 15.87 7.29
C THR A 193 11.76 16.51 6.79
N ALA A 194 10.61 15.94 7.15
CA ALA A 194 9.30 16.46 6.75
C ALA A 194 9.00 17.83 7.38
N ARG A 195 9.37 18.04 8.65
CA ARG A 195 9.22 19.33 9.35
C ARG A 195 9.95 20.47 8.65
N ALA A 196 11.12 20.20 8.07
CA ALA A 196 11.89 21.19 7.32
C ALA A 196 11.25 21.60 5.98
N GLN A 197 10.26 20.84 5.50
CA GLN A 197 9.63 21.00 4.19
C GLN A 197 8.16 21.42 4.24
N ILE A 198 7.65 21.75 5.43
CA ILE A 198 6.25 22.15 5.62
C ILE A 198 5.92 23.37 4.76
N ASP A 199 4.83 23.27 3.99
CA ASP A 199 4.31 24.35 3.16
C ASP A 199 2.78 24.45 3.33
N SER A 200 2.36 25.27 4.30
CA SER A 200 0.94 25.51 4.60
C SER A 200 0.21 26.28 3.50
N ALA A 201 0.93 27.09 2.70
CA ALA A 201 0.34 27.89 1.63
C ALA A 201 -0.17 27.00 0.49
N GLN A 202 0.53 25.91 0.17
CA GLN A 202 0.07 24.94 -0.82
C GLN A 202 -1.23 24.24 -0.43
N MET A 203 -1.48 24.06 0.88
CA MET A 203 -2.65 23.34 1.40
C MET A 203 -3.85 24.26 1.69
N GLU A 204 -3.68 25.58 1.59
CA GLU A 204 -4.74 26.57 1.91
C GLU A 204 -6.02 26.33 1.10
N LYS A 205 -5.90 26.08 -0.21
CA LYS A 205 -7.08 25.82 -1.06
C LYS A 205 -7.76 24.49 -0.71
N LEU A 206 -7.00 23.53 -0.20
CA LEU A 206 -7.47 22.18 0.10
C LEU A 206 -8.23 22.15 1.42
N ILE A 207 -7.82 22.94 2.43
CA ILE A 207 -8.49 22.94 3.73
C ILE A 207 -9.93 23.47 3.68
N TYR A 208 -10.25 24.37 2.73
CA TYR A 208 -11.59 24.90 2.50
C TYR A 208 -12.37 24.16 1.39
N ALA A 209 -11.80 23.11 0.80
CA ALA A 209 -12.47 22.39 -0.28
C ALA A 209 -13.76 21.72 0.23
N THR A 210 -14.87 22.00 -0.45
CA THR A 210 -16.15 21.34 -0.18
C THR A 210 -16.15 19.95 -0.79
N ALA A 211 -16.72 18.96 -0.10
CA ALA A 211 -16.87 17.62 -0.66
C ALA A 211 -17.77 17.70 -1.90
N ALA A 212 -17.23 17.33 -3.06
CA ALA A 212 -17.99 17.13 -4.30
C ALA A 212 -18.87 15.88 -4.21
#